data_AF-A0A1G7WDM2-F1
#
_entry.id   AF-A0A1G7WDM2-F1
#
_cell.length_a   1.000
_cell.length_b   1.000
_cell.length_c   1.000
_cell.angle_alpha   90.00
_cell.angle_beta   90.00
_cell.angle_gamma   90.00
#
_symmetry.space_group_name_H-M   'P 1'
#
loop_
_entity.id
_entity.type
_entity.pdbx_description
1 polymer ?
#
loop_
_entity_poly.entity_id
_entity_poly.type
_entity_poly.pdbx_seq_one_letter_code
_entity_poly.pdbx_strand_id
1 'polypeptide(L)'
;MNSRLQKQATALAALSIEDRSRLERLAALVDMAPEDLWPEVWQYGFDDVEDSIQAELDGIEDIKAGRTIPHEQVMEQALQILEAHVENRRKAG
;
A
#
# COMPACT_ATOMS: atom_id res chain seq x y z
N MET A 1 18.27 -2.42 25.00
CA MET A 1 17.58 -2.85 23.76
C MET A 1 16.08 -2.72 23.98
N ASN A 2 15.35 -2.10 23.05
CA ASN A 2 13.90 -1.90 23.19
C ASN A 2 13.17 -3.26 23.23
N SER A 3 12.28 -3.46 24.21
CA SER A 3 11.50 -4.70 24.39
C SER A 3 10.74 -5.10 23.10
N ARG A 4 10.28 -4.11 22.33
CA ARG A 4 9.60 -4.32 21.04
C ARG A 4 10.53 -4.91 19.96
N LEU A 5 11.76 -4.38 19.81
CA LEU A 5 12.73 -4.88 18.83
C LEU A 5 13.13 -6.32 19.13
N GLN A 6 13.28 -6.66 20.41
CA GLN A 6 13.61 -8.02 20.81
C GLN A 6 12.47 -9.00 20.54
N LYS A 7 11.20 -8.58 20.76
CA LYS A 7 10.04 -9.39 20.38
C LYS A 7 9.96 -9.62 18.88
N GLN A 8 10.20 -8.58 18.08
CA GLN A 8 10.22 -8.69 16.62
C GLN A 8 11.32 -9.66 16.14
N ALA A 9 12.53 -9.56 16.67
CA ALA A 9 13.63 -10.46 16.30
C ALA A 9 13.34 -11.91 16.70
N THR A 10 12.82 -12.15 17.92
CA THR A 10 12.44 -13.50 18.35
C THR A 10 11.36 -14.09 17.47
N ALA A 11 10.38 -13.29 17.06
CA ALA A 11 9.31 -13.77 16.21
C ALA A 11 9.74 -14.01 14.76
N LEU A 12 10.63 -13.18 14.21
CA LEU A 12 11.26 -13.43 12.92
C LEU A 12 12.02 -14.76 12.92
N ALA A 13 12.75 -15.03 14.00
CA ALA A 13 13.46 -16.29 14.18
C ALA A 13 12.50 -17.49 14.34
N ALA A 14 11.30 -17.26 14.88
CA ALA A 14 10.27 -18.28 15.11
C ALA A 14 9.30 -18.48 13.93
N LEU A 15 9.46 -17.76 12.82
CA LEU A 15 8.64 -17.97 11.62
C LEU A 15 8.73 -19.41 11.13
N SER A 16 7.59 -19.92 10.64
CA SER A 16 7.56 -21.18 9.92
C SER A 16 8.41 -21.08 8.63
N ILE A 17 8.80 -22.23 8.07
CA ILE A 17 9.52 -22.26 6.78
C ILE A 17 8.65 -21.65 5.67
N GLU A 18 7.34 -21.88 5.72
CA GLU A 18 6.38 -21.33 4.77
C GLU A 18 6.31 -19.81 4.86
N ASP A 19 6.14 -19.26 6.07
CA ASP A 19 6.08 -17.80 6.29
C ASP A 19 7.40 -17.12 5.97
N ARG A 20 8.54 -17.76 6.26
CA ARG A 20 9.86 -17.26 5.88
C ARG A 20 10.00 -17.20 4.36
N SER A 21 9.60 -18.25 3.65
CA SER A 21 9.60 -18.27 2.19
C SER A 21 8.63 -17.24 1.60
N ARG A 22 7.49 -17.01 2.26
CA ARG A 22 6.52 -15.97 1.91
C ARG A 22 7.15 -14.59 2.03
N LEU A 23 7.78 -14.29 3.17
CA LEU A 23 8.49 -13.03 3.42
C LEU A 23 9.61 -12.78 2.40
N GLU A 24 10.42 -13.79 2.09
CA GLU A 24 11.49 -13.70 1.11
C GLU A 24 10.97 -13.38 -0.30
N ARG A 25 9.86 -14.00 -0.72
CA ARG A 25 9.24 -13.69 -2.02
C ARG A 25 8.73 -12.25 -2.07
N LEU A 26 8.07 -11.77 -1.01
CA LEU A 26 7.55 -10.40 -0.96
C LEU A 26 8.68 -9.39 -0.97
N ALA A 27 9.72 -9.61 -0.18
CA ALA A 27 10.89 -8.75 -0.14
C ALA A 27 11.57 -8.65 -1.51
N ALA A 28 11.65 -9.76 -2.25
CA ALA A 28 12.18 -9.76 -3.62
C ALA A 28 11.31 -8.97 -4.62
N LEU A 29 9.98 -8.93 -4.44
CA LEU A 29 9.09 -8.15 -5.32
C LEU A 29 9.31 -6.63 -5.20
N VAL A 30 9.66 -6.16 -4.00
CA VAL A 30 9.90 -4.74 -3.71
C VAL A 30 11.39 -4.37 -3.64
N ASP A 31 12.29 -5.29 -4.05
CA ASP A 31 13.75 -5.11 -4.01
C ASP A 31 14.29 -4.71 -2.61
N MET A 32 13.76 -5.35 -1.56
CA MET A 32 14.16 -5.15 -0.17
C MET A 32 14.72 -6.43 0.46
N ALA A 33 15.45 -6.28 1.57
CA ALA A 33 15.81 -7.43 2.39
C ALA A 33 14.59 -7.90 3.23
N PRO A 34 14.43 -9.22 3.48
CA PRO A 34 13.36 -9.75 4.31
C PRO A 34 13.31 -9.13 5.72
N GLU A 35 14.48 -8.82 6.29
CA GLU A 35 14.62 -8.20 7.61
C GLU A 35 14.10 -6.76 7.64
N ASP A 36 14.16 -6.05 6.51
CA ASP A 36 13.69 -4.67 6.37
C ASP A 36 12.17 -4.61 6.13
N LEU A 37 11.60 -5.64 5.48
CA LEU A 37 10.16 -5.79 5.28
C LEU A 37 9.44 -6.32 6.54
N TRP A 38 10.14 -7.10 7.37
CA TRP A 38 9.57 -7.74 8.56
C TRP A 38 8.83 -6.80 9.53
N PRO A 39 9.30 -5.57 9.85
CA PRO A 39 8.59 -4.68 10.75
C PRO A 39 7.16 -4.36 10.31
N GLU A 40 6.92 -4.26 8.99
CA GLU A 40 5.60 -4.00 8.42
C GLU A 40 4.72 -5.25 8.52
N VAL A 41 5.24 -6.40 8.11
CA VAL A 41 4.54 -7.69 8.23
C VAL A 41 4.21 -8.02 9.68
N TRP A 42 5.10 -7.70 10.62
CA TRP A 42 4.85 -7.86 12.05
C TRP A 42 3.74 -6.95 12.58
N GLN A 43 3.61 -5.75 12.02
CA GLN A 43 2.65 -4.75 12.47
C GLN A 43 1.26 -4.92 11.86
N TYR A 44 1.20 -5.24 10.57
CA TYR A 44 -0.03 -5.27 9.78
C TYR A 44 -0.46 -6.70 9.40
N GLY A 45 0.46 -7.67 9.47
CA GLY A 45 0.23 -9.03 9.00
C GLY A 45 0.66 -9.22 7.55
N PHE A 46 0.73 -10.48 7.12
CA PHE A 46 1.11 -10.79 5.74
C PHE A 46 0.09 -10.26 4.74
N ASP A 47 -1.19 -10.56 4.93
CA ASP A 47 -2.23 -10.30 3.92
C ASP A 47 -2.31 -8.80 3.58
N ASP A 48 -2.31 -7.91 4.58
CA ASP A 48 -2.32 -6.46 4.37
C ASP A 48 -1.07 -5.95 3.61
N VAL A 49 0.10 -6.52 3.90
CA VAL A 49 1.35 -6.16 3.22
C VAL A 49 1.37 -6.68 1.80
N GLU A 50 0.87 -7.89 1.56
CA GLU A 50 0.75 -8.46 0.21
C GLU A 50 -0.18 -7.64 -0.67
N ASP A 51 -1.35 -7.27 -0.14
CA ASP A 51 -2.31 -6.42 -0.85
C ASP A 51 -1.69 -5.05 -1.17
N SER A 52 -0.92 -4.48 -0.24
CA SER A 52 -0.23 -3.21 -0.45
C SER A 52 0.85 -3.29 -1.54
N ILE A 53 1.69 -4.32 -1.50
CA ILE A 53 2.72 -4.57 -2.53
C ILE A 53 2.07 -4.77 -3.90
N GLN A 54 1.00 -5.58 -3.96
CA GLN A 54 0.29 -5.82 -5.22
C GLN A 54 -0.33 -4.54 -5.77
N ALA A 55 -0.95 -3.72 -4.93
CA ALA A 55 -1.52 -2.43 -5.34
C ALA A 55 -0.46 -1.47 -5.90
N GLU A 56 0.74 -1.46 -5.32
CA GLU A 56 1.86 -0.67 -5.84
C GLU A 56 2.32 -1.17 -7.22
N LEU A 57 2.49 -2.48 -7.38
CA LEU A 57 2.87 -3.09 -8.66
C LEU A 57 1.84 -2.80 -9.76
N ASP A 58 0.55 -2.96 -9.44
CA ASP A 58 -0.55 -2.66 -10.36
C ASP A 58 -0.55 -1.17 -10.75
N GLY A 59 -0.33 -0.28 -9.78
CA GLY A 59 -0.22 1.16 -10.03
C GLY A 59 0.96 1.52 -10.94
N ILE A 60 2.11 0.89 -10.76
CA ILE A 60 3.27 1.07 -11.65
C ILE A 60 2.95 0.57 -13.07
N GLU A 61 2.23 -0.55 -13.18
CA GLU A 61 1.80 -1.07 -14.48
C GLU A 61 0.82 -0.11 -15.18
N ASP A 62 -0.16 0.43 -14.46
CA ASP A 62 -1.11 1.42 -14.96
C ASP A 62 -0.42 2.66 -15.49
N ILE A 63 0.60 3.16 -14.77
CA ILE A 63 1.43 4.28 -15.21
C ILE A 63 2.16 3.92 -16.52
N LYS A 64 2.83 2.75 -16.57
CA LYS A 64 3.57 2.29 -17.76
C LYS A 64 2.66 2.10 -18.97
N ALA A 65 1.44 1.62 -18.76
CA ALA A 65 0.45 1.41 -19.81
C ALA A 65 -0.29 2.69 -20.22
N GLY A 66 -0.03 3.82 -19.55
CA GLY A 66 -0.74 5.08 -19.80
C GLY A 66 -2.22 5.04 -19.45
N ARG A 67 -2.61 4.17 -18.50
CA ARG A 67 -4.00 4.03 -18.02
C ARG A 67 -4.37 5.07 -16.96
N THR A 68 -3.41 5.87 -16.51
CA THR A 68 -3.62 6.95 -15.53
C THR A 68 -4.14 8.23 -16.18
N ILE A 69 -4.90 9.02 -15.42
CA ILE A 69 -5.39 10.34 -15.82
C ILE A 69 -4.44 11.43 -15.31
N PRO A 70 -4.07 12.44 -16.12
CA PRO A 70 -3.28 13.58 -15.66
C PRO A 70 -3.95 14.32 -14.49
N HIS A 71 -3.13 14.79 -13.55
CA HIS A 71 -3.61 15.49 -12.36
C HIS A 71 -4.55 16.68 -12.68
N GLU A 72 -4.19 17.50 -13.68
CA GLU A 72 -4.98 18.67 -14.08
C GLU A 72 -6.40 18.27 -14.50
N GLN A 73 -6.53 17.18 -15.26
CA GLN A 73 -7.82 16.67 -15.71
C GLN A 73 -8.64 16.11 -14.55
N VAL A 74 -8.01 15.44 -13.58
CA VAL A 74 -8.68 15.00 -12.35
C VAL A 74 -9.24 16.19 -11.57
N MET A 75 -8.44 17.26 -11.42
CA MET A 75 -8.87 18.45 -10.67
C MET A 75 -9.97 19.22 -11.38
N GLU A 76 -9.93 19.33 -12.71
CA GLU A 76 -11.00 19.94 -13.49
C GLU A 76 -12.33 19.17 -13.32
N GLN A 77 -12.31 17.84 -13.42
CA GLN A 77 -13.50 17.00 -13.22
C GLN A 77 -14.03 17.10 -11.78
N ALA A 78 -13.13 17.13 -10.78
CA ALA A 78 -13.52 17.29 -9.39
C ALA A 78 -14.22 18.63 -9.13
N LEU A 79 -13.73 19.73 -9.73
CA LEU A 79 -14.37 21.04 -9.64
C LEU A 79 -15.77 21.04 -10.27
N GLN A 80 -15.93 20.44 -11.45
CA GLN A 80 -17.23 20.32 -12.12
C GLN A 80 -18.26 19.56 -11.26
N ILE A 81 -17.83 18.47 -10.60
CA ILE A 81 -18.69 17.71 -9.67
C ILE A 81 -19.13 18.60 -8.50
N LEU A 82 -18.21 19.37 -7.92
CA LEU A 82 -18.51 20.26 -6.80
C LEU A 82 -19.49 21.36 -7.21
N GLU A 83 -19.27 22.03 -8.34
CA GLU A 83 -20.16 23.08 -8.84
C GLU A 83 -21.60 22.58 -9.03
N ALA A 84 -21.75 21.41 -9.66
CA ALA A 84 -23.06 20.79 -9.89
C ALA A 84 -23.83 20.48 -8.58
N HIS A 85 -23.13 20.17 -7.49
CA HIS A 85 -23.76 19.79 -6.21
C HIS A 85 -23.89 20.94 -5.22
N VAL A 86 -22.99 21.94 -5.28
CA VAL A 86 -23.04 23.12 -4.41
C VAL A 86 -24.14 24.09 -4.86
N GLU A 87 -24.36 24.27 -6.17
CA GLU A 87 -25.44 25.14 -6.66
C GLU A 87 -26.84 24.64 -6.27
N ASN A 88 -27.04 23.31 -6.27
CA ASN A 88 -28.30 22.69 -5.87
C ASN A 88 -28.63 22.90 -4.39
N ARG A 89 -27.62 23.07 -3.51
CA ARG A 89 -27.84 23.37 -2.08
C ARG A 89 -28.21 24.83 -1.82
N ARG A 90 -27.79 25.78 -2.66
CA ARG A 90 -28.11 27.22 -2.49
C ARG A 90 -29.52 27.60 -2.94
N LYS A 91 -30.16 26.82 -3.83
CA LYS A 91 -31.53 27.07 -4.31
C LYS A 91 -32.62 26.41 -3.47
N ALA A 92 -32.25 25.55 -2.52
CA ALA A 92 -33.17 24.82 -1.64
C ALA A 92 -33.28 25.45 -0.22
N GLY A 93 -32.74 26.65 -0.02
CA GLY A 93 -32.84 27.44 1.21
C GLY A 93 -33.67 28.69 1.02
#